data_AF-A0A1G1F2Q5-F1
#
_entry.id   AF-A0A1G1F2Q5-F1
#
_cell.length_a   1.000
_cell.length_b   1.000
_cell.length_c   1.000
_cell.angle_alpha   90.00
_cell.angle_beta   90.00
_cell.angle_gamma   90.00
#
_symmetry.space_group_name_H-M   'P 1'
#
loop_
_entity.id
_entity.type
_entity.pdbx_description
1 polymer ?
#
loop_
_entity_poly.entity_id
_entity_poly.type
_entity_poly.pdbx_seq_one_letter_code
_entity_poly.pdbx_strand_id
1 'polypeptide(L)'
;MIILIIGTNALNNMIAESRAKDIIAACEQFKAKNGRYPDKLTELVPDYLPAIPAAKYSVMGAPFRYFGRQDSHALMYEAVPPYGRKYYVFEKKAWEYVD
;
A
#
# COMPACT_ATOMS: atom_id res chain seq x y z
N MET A 1 22.96 18.95 11.50
CA MET A 1 23.29 17.52 11.68
C MET A 1 22.26 16.69 10.91
N ILE A 2 22.50 16.46 9.61
CA ILE A 2 21.52 16.01 8.59
C ILE A 2 21.59 14.49 8.34
N ILE A 3 22.46 13.79 9.06
CA ILE A 3 22.81 12.37 8.83
C ILE A 3 21.77 11.38 9.39
N LEU A 4 20.80 11.83 10.22
CA LEU A 4 19.81 10.93 10.82
C LEU A 4 18.57 10.62 9.94
N ILE A 5 18.38 11.32 8.82
CA ILE A 5 17.14 11.22 8.03
C ILE A 5 17.28 10.17 6.90
N ILE A 6 18.49 9.93 6.40
CA ILE A 6 18.70 9.08 5.21
C ILE A 6 18.61 7.58 5.57
N GLY A 7 19.17 7.15 6.70
CA GLY A 7 19.09 5.74 7.14
C GLY A 7 17.66 5.29 7.44
N THR A 8 16.83 6.20 7.94
CA THR A 8 15.42 5.95 8.28
C THR A 8 14.54 5.78 7.02
N ASN A 9 14.91 6.39 5.89
CA ASN A 9 14.12 6.27 4.65
C ASN A 9 14.19 4.88 4.01
N ALA A 10 15.36 4.25 3.96
CA ALA A 10 15.51 2.93 3.35
C ALA A 10 14.77 1.84 4.14
N LEU A 11 14.92 1.84 5.47
CA LEU A 11 14.25 0.88 6.35
C LEU A 11 12.72 1.06 6.33
N ASN A 12 12.25 2.31 6.37
CA ASN A 12 10.82 2.60 6.23
C ASN A 12 10.25 2.18 4.87
N ASN A 13 11.05 2.22 3.80
CA ASN A 13 10.60 1.81 2.48
C ASN A 13 10.49 0.28 2.37
N MET A 14 11.44 -0.46 2.97
CA MET A 14 11.35 -1.92 3.07
C MET A 14 10.12 -2.37 3.86
N ILE A 15 9.84 -1.70 4.99
CA ILE A 15 8.65 -1.98 5.81
C ILE A 15 7.37 -1.66 5.03
N ALA A 16 7.32 -0.51 4.33
CA ALA A 16 6.18 -0.15 3.49
C ALA A 16 5.95 -1.17 2.37
N GLU A 17 7.00 -1.64 1.70
CA GLU A 17 6.86 -2.64 0.65
C GLU A 17 6.39 -4.00 1.20
N SER A 18 6.91 -4.43 2.36
CA SER A 18 6.45 -5.65 3.03
C SER A 18 4.97 -5.56 3.40
N ARG A 19 4.55 -4.45 4.04
CA ARG A 19 3.14 -4.24 4.41
C ARG A 19 2.22 -4.12 3.20
N ALA A 20 2.73 -3.55 2.10
CA ALA A 20 1.99 -3.51 0.85
C ALA A 20 1.74 -4.91 0.30
N LYS A 21 2.72 -5.83 0.41
CA LYS A 21 2.55 -7.24 0.00
C LYS A 21 1.45 -7.92 0.83
N ASP A 22 1.38 -7.67 2.13
CA ASP A 22 0.31 -8.19 2.99
C ASP A 22 -1.07 -7.69 2.56
N ILE A 23 -1.19 -6.39 2.28
CA ILE A 23 -2.45 -5.80 1.77
C ILE A 23 -2.82 -6.38 0.41
N ILE A 24 -1.85 -6.52 -0.50
CA ILE A 24 -2.08 -7.08 -1.84
C ILE A 24 -2.58 -8.52 -1.73
N ALA A 25 -1.94 -9.34 -0.89
CA ALA A 25 -2.36 -10.71 -0.67
C ALA A 25 -3.78 -10.80 -0.10
N ALA A 26 -4.14 -9.93 0.85
CA ALA A 26 -5.49 -9.85 1.40
C ALA A 26 -6.53 -9.46 0.33
N CYS A 27 -6.23 -8.47 -0.52
CA CYS A 27 -7.09 -8.10 -1.64
C CYS A 27 -7.30 -9.25 -2.65
N GLU A 28 -6.24 -10.00 -2.96
CA GLU A 28 -6.34 -11.16 -3.85
C GLU A 28 -7.20 -12.27 -3.24
N GLN A 29 -7.07 -12.55 -1.94
CA GLN A 29 -7.93 -13.50 -1.23
C GLN A 29 -9.40 -13.04 -1.19
N PHE A 30 -9.63 -11.75 -0.96
CA PHE A 30 -10.98 -11.17 -1.02
C PHE A 30 -11.60 -11.36 -2.40
N LYS A 31 -10.83 -11.11 -3.47
CA LYS A 31 -11.28 -11.34 -4.84
C LYS A 31 -11.55 -12.80 -5.15
N ALA A 32 -10.69 -13.71 -4.68
CA ALA A 32 -10.89 -15.13 -4.88
C ALA A 32 -12.20 -15.64 -4.26
N LYS A 33 -12.62 -15.07 -3.12
CA LYS A 33 -13.86 -15.46 -2.42
C LYS A 33 -15.10 -14.74 -2.96
N ASN A 34 -15.00 -13.45 -3.29
CA ASN A 34 -16.15 -12.60 -3.63
C ASN A 34 -16.31 -12.30 -5.12
N GLY A 35 -15.33 -12.67 -5.96
CA GLY A 35 -15.31 -12.39 -7.39
C GLY A 35 -14.97 -10.94 -7.77
N ARG A 36 -14.76 -10.06 -6.80
CA ARG A 36 -14.42 -8.63 -6.99
C ARG A 36 -13.31 -8.20 -6.02
N TYR A 37 -12.55 -7.17 -6.36
CA TYR A 37 -11.70 -6.50 -5.37
C TYR A 37 -12.55 -5.70 -4.37
N PRO A 38 -12.03 -5.42 -3.16
CA PRO A 38 -12.73 -4.56 -2.20
C PRO A 38 -12.81 -3.13 -2.73
N ASP A 39 -13.86 -2.39 -2.37
CA ASP A 39 -13.96 -0.95 -2.67
C ASP A 39 -13.11 -0.14 -1.68
N LYS A 40 -12.95 -0.66 -0.45
CA LYS A 40 -12.16 -0.04 0.62
C LYS A 40 -11.36 -1.09 1.36
N LEU A 41 -10.14 -0.73 1.78
CA LEU A 41 -9.30 -1.64 2.58
C LEU A 41 -9.99 -2.13 3.86
N THR A 42 -10.90 -1.34 4.44
CA THR A 42 -11.66 -1.73 5.64
C THR A 42 -12.49 -3.00 5.45
N GLU A 43 -12.88 -3.37 4.22
CA GLU A 43 -13.58 -4.64 3.93
C GLU A 43 -12.69 -5.88 4.11
N LEU A 44 -11.36 -5.68 4.19
CA LEU A 44 -10.42 -6.76 4.46
C LEU A 44 -10.36 -7.11 5.95
N VAL A 45 -10.83 -6.21 6.84
CA VAL A 45 -10.78 -6.41 8.28
C VAL A 45 -12.14 -6.88 8.78
N PRO A 46 -12.20 -7.87 9.69
CA PRO A 46 -11.09 -8.62 10.28
C PRO A 46 -10.69 -9.89 9.50
N ASP A 47 -11.45 -10.27 8.47
CA ASP A 47 -11.40 -11.61 7.89
C ASP A 47 -10.12 -11.93 7.11
N TYR A 48 -9.50 -10.93 6.49
CA TYR A 48 -8.29 -11.06 5.65
C TYR A 48 -7.08 -10.32 6.22
N LEU A 49 -7.31 -9.31 7.07
CA LEU A 49 -6.29 -8.59 7.83
C LEU A 49 -6.79 -8.32 9.25
N PRO A 50 -5.95 -8.48 10.28
CA PRO A 50 -6.35 -8.15 11.65
C PRO A 50 -6.61 -6.65 11.86
N ALA A 51 -5.90 -5.80 11.12
CA ALA A 51 -6.09 -4.35 11.05
C ALA A 51 -5.41 -3.82 9.78
N ILE A 52 -5.79 -2.62 9.32
CA ILE A 52 -5.11 -1.99 8.18
C ILE A 52 -3.75 -1.45 8.63
N PRO A 53 -2.63 -1.96 8.10
CA PRO A 53 -1.31 -1.52 8.54
C PRO A 53 -1.07 -0.08 8.06
N ALA A 54 -0.51 0.76 8.93
CA ALA A 54 -0.02 2.07 8.52
C ALA A 54 1.20 1.92 7.60
N ALA A 55 1.34 2.78 6.58
CA ALA A 55 2.44 2.68 5.62
C ALA A 55 3.82 2.92 6.24
N LYS A 56 3.95 3.84 7.20
CA LYS A 56 5.21 4.10 7.92
C LYS A 56 4.94 4.49 9.37
N TYR A 57 5.89 4.20 10.27
CA TYR A 57 5.90 4.70 11.65
C TYR A 57 6.46 6.13 11.68
N SER A 58 5.67 7.13 11.29
CA SER A 58 6.13 8.52 11.36
C SER A 58 4.96 9.51 11.41
N VAL A 59 5.13 10.56 12.21
CA VAL A 59 4.29 11.78 12.29
C VAL A 59 4.08 12.44 10.91
N MET A 60 4.95 12.14 9.94
CA MET A 60 4.88 12.60 8.55
C MET A 60 4.82 11.46 7.51
N GLY A 61 4.63 10.20 7.96
CA GLY A 61 4.54 9.04 7.07
C GLY A 61 3.21 9.01 6.34
N ALA A 62 3.21 9.22 5.02
CA ALA A 62 1.99 9.18 4.22
C ALA A 62 1.31 7.80 4.33
N PRO A 63 0.00 7.72 4.65
CA PRO A 63 -0.73 6.45 4.77
C PRO A 63 -0.83 5.73 3.42
N PHE A 64 -1.05 4.41 3.45
CA PHE A 64 -1.47 3.69 2.24
C PHE A 64 -2.79 4.29 1.74
N ARG A 65 -2.83 4.66 0.47
CA ARG A 65 -4.05 5.11 -0.20
C ARG A 65 -4.53 3.99 -1.10
N TYR A 66 -5.79 3.62 -0.97
CA TYR A 66 -6.43 2.65 -1.85
C TYR A 66 -7.46 3.37 -2.70
N PHE A 67 -7.42 3.10 -3.99
CA PHE A 67 -8.35 3.63 -4.97
C PHE A 67 -9.10 2.45 -5.57
N GLY A 68 -10.34 2.23 -5.16
CA GLY A 68 -11.27 1.34 -5.85
C GLY A 68 -12.09 2.15 -6.86
N ARG A 69 -11.95 1.87 -8.15
CA ARG A 69 -12.85 2.31 -9.21
C ARG A 69 -13.40 1.08 -9.92
N GLN A 70 -14.54 1.25 -10.57
CA GLN A 70 -15.31 0.17 -11.21
C GLN A 70 -14.46 -0.77 -12.08
N ASP A 71 -13.44 -0.25 -12.78
CA ASP A 71 -12.53 -1.02 -13.64
C ASP A 71 -11.04 -0.94 -13.24
N SER A 72 -10.70 -0.29 -12.12
CA SER A 72 -9.31 -0.17 -11.72
C SER A 72 -9.14 -0.02 -10.21
N HIS A 73 -8.33 -0.90 -9.66
CA HIS A 73 -7.95 -0.87 -8.25
C HIS A 73 -6.46 -0.56 -8.16
N ALA A 74 -6.11 0.39 -7.31
CA ALA A 74 -4.71 0.76 -7.08
C ALA A 74 -4.40 0.93 -5.60
N LEU A 75 -3.29 0.33 -5.14
CA LEU A 75 -2.70 0.61 -3.84
C LEU A 75 -1.52 1.55 -4.02
N MET A 76 -1.53 2.68 -3.32
CA MET A 76 -0.53 3.72 -3.43
C MET A 76 0.16 3.96 -2.09
N TYR A 77 1.47 4.16 -2.15
CA TYR A 77 2.24 4.73 -1.04
C TYR A 77 3.35 5.64 -1.53
N GLU A 78 3.77 6.56 -0.68
CA GLU A 78 4.85 7.49 -0.97
C GLU A 78 6.18 6.94 -0.42
N ALA A 79 7.09 6.58 -1.32
CA ALA A 79 8.39 6.02 -0.95
C ALA A 79 9.30 7.10 -0.34
N VAL A 80 9.34 8.31 -0.92
CA VAL A 80 10.21 9.41 -0.46
C VAL A 80 9.51 10.76 -0.69
N PRO A 81 8.86 11.37 0.32
CA PRO A 81 8.18 12.67 0.12
C PRO A 81 9.14 13.74 -0.42
N PRO A 82 8.74 14.58 -1.38
CA PRO A 82 7.43 14.66 -2.07
C PRO A 82 7.31 13.80 -3.35
N TYR A 83 8.25 12.89 -3.60
CA TYR A 83 8.40 12.11 -4.85
C TYR A 83 8.28 10.59 -4.62
N GLY A 84 8.49 9.79 -5.68
CA GLY A 84 8.56 8.33 -5.58
C GLY A 84 7.24 7.67 -5.16
N ARG A 85 6.12 8.20 -5.66
CA ARG A 85 4.80 7.58 -5.47
C ARG A 85 4.75 6.29 -6.28
N LYS A 86 4.52 5.18 -5.59
CA LYS A 86 4.37 3.87 -6.22
C LYS A 86 2.90 3.49 -6.20
N TYR A 87 2.40 3.03 -7.36
CA TYR A 87 1.05 2.52 -7.51
C TYR A 87 1.13 1.05 -7.86
N TYR A 88 0.53 0.18 -7.04
CA TYR A 88 0.29 -1.20 -7.44
C TYR A 88 -1.07 -1.27 -8.11
N VAL A 89 -1.09 -1.57 -9.41
CA VAL A 89 -2.32 -1.74 -10.19
C VAL A 89 -2.72 -3.20 -10.13
N PHE A 90 -3.83 -3.49 -9.47
CA PHE A 90 -4.26 -4.87 -9.19
C PHE A 90 -4.61 -5.63 -10.46
N GLU A 91 -5.22 -4.97 -11.46
CA GLU A 91 -5.58 -5.59 -12.74
C GLU A 91 -4.34 -6.03 -13.53
N LYS A 92 -3.25 -5.25 -13.45
CA LYS A 92 -1.97 -5.57 -14.10
C LYS A 92 -1.06 -6.44 -13.24
N LYS A 93 -1.40 -6.60 -11.95
CA LYS A 93 -0.56 -7.24 -10.91
C LYS A 93 0.87 -6.69 -10.88
N ALA A 94 1.03 -5.40 -11.16
CA ALA A 94 2.31 -4.76 -11.37
C ALA A 94 2.41 -3.42 -10.65
N TRP A 95 3.63 -3.06 -10.26
CA TRP A 95 3.95 -1.72 -9.78
C TRP A 95 4.15 -0.78 -10.96
N GLU A 96 3.40 0.31 -10.97
CA GLU A 96 3.59 1.44 -11.85
C GLU A 96 4.17 2.63 -11.09
N TYR A 97 5.00 3.36 -11.81
CA TYR A 97 5.67 4.57 -11.34
C TYR A 97 5.11 5.73 -12.12
N VAL A 98 4.61 6.74 -11.40
CA VAL A 98 4.26 8.03 -11.98
C VAL A 98 5.32 9.00 -11.46
N ASP A 99 6.22 9.40 -12.35
CA ASP A 99 7.23 10.46 -12.11
C ASP A 99 6.62 11.83 -12.40
#